data_AF-A0AAV8Q268-F1
#
_entry.id   AF-A0AAV8Q268-F1
#
_cell.length_a   1.000
_cell.length_b   1.000
_cell.length_c   1.000
_cell.angle_alpha   90.00
_cell.angle_beta   90.00
_cell.angle_gamma   90.00
#
_symmetry.space_group_name_H-M   'P 1'
#
loop_
_entity.id
_entity.type
_entity.pdbx_description
1 polymer ?
#
loop_
_entity_poly.entity_id
_entity_poly.type
_entity_poly.pdbx_seq_one_letter_code
_entity_poly.pdbx_strand_id
1 'polypeptide(L)'
;MSSFSFLSSLQSTASPPNCRFHMSTSSSGFGRPSFDSFDTICRRRRRAWEPAKASVGVEPRPTVSVGPAETGPVDCGGKLAAWTSVRQERWEGKLVVEGDVPLWLNGTYLRNGPGLWHIDDYNFRHLFDGYATVVRVYFEQGRVMASHRQVESEAYKAAMKKRRLCYREFSEVPKPASFLEYVGEVASLFSGASLTDNSNTGVVRLGDGRVLCLTETIKGSIQIDPDTLETLGKFVYEDNLGGLIHSAHPIVTESEFLTLLPDLVRPGYLVVTMASGTNERRVMGRVNCRGGPAPGWVHSFAVTERYVVVPEMPLRYCVHNLLRAEPTPLYKFEWHPESGSYMHVMSRATGKIVASVEVPPYVTFHFINAYEEVDEDGRITGIVADCCEHNADTSILELLRLQNLRSFADHDALPDARVGRFRIPLDGRPRGELHAALDPEEHGRGMDMCSINPVYLGKKYRYAYACGAKRPCNFPNTLTKIDLVERKAKNWYEDGAVPSEPFFVARPGATEEDDGVVISIVSDKNGEGYALVLDGVTFEEIARAKFPYGLPYGLHGCWVPNK
;
A
#
# COMPACT_ATOMS: atom_id res chain seq x y z
N MET A 1 -37.82 -20.10 -33.78
CA MET A 1 -38.48 -21.41 -33.61
C MET A 1 -38.18 -21.87 -32.18
N SER A 2 -38.88 -21.36 -31.15
CA SER A 2 -40.16 -21.84 -30.59
C SER A 2 -40.14 -23.31 -30.16
N SER A 3 -40.59 -23.78 -29.00
CA SER A 3 -41.21 -23.21 -27.80
C SER A 3 -41.61 -24.40 -26.88
N PHE A 4 -41.59 -24.20 -25.55
CA PHE A 4 -42.58 -24.61 -24.49
C PHE A 4 -43.12 -26.06 -24.43
N SER A 5 -43.27 -26.80 -23.31
CA SER A 5 -43.70 -26.61 -21.90
C SER A 5 -44.99 -27.42 -21.61
N PHE A 6 -45.22 -27.70 -20.31
CA PHE A 6 -46.49 -27.99 -19.59
C PHE A 6 -46.90 -29.48 -19.38
N LEU A 7 -47.53 -29.93 -18.27
CA LEU A 7 -48.24 -29.31 -17.12
C LEU A 7 -48.45 -30.34 -15.95
N SER A 8 -48.39 -29.88 -14.68
CA SER A 8 -49.27 -30.11 -13.48
C SER A 8 -49.71 -31.53 -13.00
N SER A 9 -50.11 -31.86 -11.76
CA SER A 9 -50.53 -31.14 -10.53
C SER A 9 -50.67 -32.11 -9.29
N LEU A 10 -50.63 -31.53 -8.07
CA LEU A 10 -51.44 -31.75 -6.84
C LEU A 10 -51.27 -32.95 -5.83
N GLN A 11 -51.19 -32.53 -4.54
CA GLN A 11 -51.68 -33.11 -3.25
C GLN A 11 -51.04 -34.39 -2.69
N SER A 12 -50.94 -34.70 -1.39
CA SER A 12 -51.12 -34.09 -0.05
C SER A 12 -50.81 -35.22 0.96
N THR A 13 -50.26 -34.93 2.15
CA THR A 13 -50.71 -35.40 3.48
C THR A 13 -49.58 -35.58 4.52
N ALA A 14 -49.96 -35.21 5.76
CA ALA A 14 -49.49 -35.68 7.08
C ALA A 14 -48.43 -34.86 7.86
N SER A 15 -48.95 -34.14 8.87
CA SER A 15 -48.31 -33.58 10.09
C SER A 15 -48.72 -34.46 11.31
N PRO A 16 -48.58 -34.05 12.61
CA PRO A 16 -47.47 -33.56 13.47
C PRO A 16 -47.39 -34.43 14.79
N PRO A 17 -46.86 -34.02 16.00
CA PRO A 17 -47.38 -32.95 16.89
C PRO A 17 -46.27 -32.08 17.57
N ASN A 18 -46.41 -30.80 17.96
CA ASN A 18 -47.29 -30.01 18.85
C ASN A 18 -47.05 -30.12 20.37
N CYS A 19 -46.71 -28.99 21.02
CA CYS A 19 -47.34 -28.41 22.24
C CYS A 19 -46.59 -27.12 22.68
N ARG A 20 -47.11 -25.91 22.39
CA ARG A 20 -48.07 -25.07 23.16
C ARG A 20 -47.46 -24.29 24.34
N PHE A 21 -47.43 -22.95 24.21
CA PHE A 21 -47.48 -22.00 25.34
C PHE A 21 -48.80 -21.21 25.28
N HIS A 22 -49.49 -21.16 26.41
CA HIS A 22 -50.70 -20.37 26.64
C HIS A 22 -50.32 -19.04 27.31
N MET A 23 -50.95 -17.94 26.86
CA MET A 23 -51.07 -16.69 27.62
C MET A 23 -52.40 -16.68 28.39
N SER A 24 -52.40 -16.05 29.57
CA SER A 24 -53.56 -15.37 30.12
C SER A 24 -53.14 -14.16 30.98
N THR A 25 -53.96 -13.13 30.87
CA THR A 25 -53.90 -11.73 31.30
C THR A 25 -54.15 -11.48 32.80
N SER A 26 -53.65 -10.37 33.38
CA SER A 26 -54.45 -9.16 33.74
C SER A 26 -53.77 -8.22 34.79
N SER A 27 -53.69 -6.94 34.39
CA SER A 27 -53.91 -5.67 35.13
C SER A 27 -53.22 -5.33 36.47
N SER A 28 -52.48 -4.21 36.48
CA SER A 28 -52.80 -2.93 37.19
C SER A 28 -51.56 -2.25 37.80
N GLY A 29 -51.53 -0.90 37.78
CA GLY A 29 -50.74 -0.10 38.72
C GLY A 29 -49.71 0.86 38.12
N PHE A 30 -50.08 2.14 38.04
CA PHE A 30 -49.19 3.29 37.87
C PHE A 30 -48.18 3.41 39.03
N GLY A 31 -46.95 3.84 38.74
CA GLY A 31 -46.02 4.38 39.74
C GLY A 31 -44.58 4.52 39.23
N ARG A 32 -44.10 5.76 39.01
CA ARG A 32 -42.66 6.08 39.05
C ARG A 32 -42.20 6.03 40.52
N PRO A 33 -40.97 5.58 40.85
CA PRO A 33 -39.86 6.54 40.93
C PRO A 33 -38.43 6.01 40.67
N SER A 34 -37.54 7.00 40.65
CA SER A 34 -36.07 7.14 40.74
C SER A 34 -35.15 6.06 41.36
N PHE A 35 -33.93 6.04 40.80
CA PHE A 35 -32.56 5.95 41.38
C PHE A 35 -32.18 4.94 42.48
N ASP A 36 -31.02 4.32 42.22
CA ASP A 36 -30.02 3.72 43.12
C ASP A 36 -30.41 2.55 44.01
N SER A 37 -29.95 1.36 43.61
CA SER A 37 -29.18 0.43 44.47
C SER A 37 -29.12 -0.95 43.82
N PHE A 38 -27.97 -1.40 43.32
CA PHE A 38 -27.60 -2.82 43.27
C PHE A 38 -26.08 -2.95 43.14
N ASP A 39 -25.40 -2.59 44.22
CA ASP A 39 -24.12 -3.18 44.57
C ASP A 39 -24.43 -4.45 45.38
N THR A 40 -23.57 -5.47 45.28
CA THR A 40 -23.67 -6.78 45.95
C THR A 40 -24.51 -7.86 45.25
N ILE A 41 -23.91 -8.56 44.28
CA ILE A 41 -23.90 -10.04 44.17
C ILE A 41 -22.78 -10.38 43.18
N CYS A 42 -21.62 -10.77 43.72
CA CYS A 42 -20.67 -11.75 43.16
C CYS A 42 -19.32 -11.70 43.91
N ARG A 43 -19.35 -11.85 45.24
CA ARG A 43 -18.19 -12.36 45.99
C ARG A 43 -18.42 -13.83 46.27
N ARG A 44 -17.78 -14.70 45.48
CA ARG A 44 -17.11 -15.96 45.93
C ARG A 44 -16.77 -16.84 44.74
N ARG A 45 -15.51 -16.76 44.29
CA ARG A 45 -14.58 -17.87 44.01
C ARG A 45 -13.36 -17.30 43.28
N ARG A 46 -12.33 -16.94 44.06
CA ARG A 46 -10.95 -16.83 43.56
C ARG A 46 -10.11 -17.80 44.39
N ARG A 47 -9.60 -18.85 43.75
CA ARG A 47 -8.40 -19.56 44.19
C ARG A 47 -7.24 -19.04 43.34
N ALA A 48 -6.11 -18.87 44.01
CA ALA A 48 -4.92 -18.17 43.57
C ALA A 48 -4.25 -18.81 42.34
N TRP A 49 -3.78 -17.95 41.45
CA TRP A 49 -2.70 -18.23 40.50
C TRP A 49 -1.81 -16.98 40.50
N GLU A 50 -0.59 -17.10 41.00
CA GLU A 50 0.46 -16.08 40.88
C GLU A 50 1.29 -16.36 39.63
N PRO A 51 1.51 -15.38 38.74
CA PRO A 51 2.62 -15.40 37.80
C PRO A 51 3.77 -14.53 38.30
N ALA A 52 4.98 -15.05 38.14
CA ALA A 52 6.23 -14.37 38.44
C ALA A 52 6.36 -13.06 37.64
N LYS A 53 6.69 -11.97 38.35
CA LYS A 53 7.05 -10.68 37.77
C LYS A 53 8.48 -10.74 37.21
N ALA A 54 8.61 -10.72 35.88
CA ALA A 54 9.81 -10.21 35.23
C ALA A 54 9.57 -8.71 34.97
N SER A 55 10.29 -7.86 35.70
CA SER A 55 10.26 -6.41 35.52
C SER A 55 11.11 -6.02 34.31
N VAL A 56 10.46 -5.63 33.20
CA VAL A 56 11.08 -4.80 32.17
C VAL A 56 10.59 -3.38 32.44
N GLY A 57 11.48 -2.55 32.98
CA GLY A 57 11.21 -1.13 33.21
C GLY A 57 11.14 -0.41 31.86
N VAL A 58 9.95 0.07 31.50
CA VAL A 58 9.80 1.09 30.47
C VAL A 58 9.75 2.42 31.21
N GLU A 59 10.83 3.20 31.12
CA GLU A 59 10.80 4.59 31.56
C GLU A 59 9.86 5.41 30.66
N PRO A 60 9.00 6.28 31.22
CA PRO A 60 8.18 7.17 30.42
C PRO A 60 9.07 8.23 29.76
N ARG A 61 9.11 8.24 28.42
CA ARG A 61 9.77 9.31 27.64
C ARG A 61 9.02 10.63 27.81
N PRO A 62 9.73 11.78 27.83
CA PRO A 62 9.12 13.08 28.03
C PRO A 62 8.19 13.45 26.87
N THR A 63 6.99 13.92 27.21
CA THR A 63 6.07 14.58 26.29
C THR A 63 6.72 15.84 25.73
N VAL A 64 6.99 15.85 24.42
CA VAL A 64 7.37 17.05 23.69
C VAL A 64 6.12 17.92 23.52
N SER A 65 6.07 19.04 24.21
CA SER A 65 5.05 20.07 23.99
C SER A 65 5.31 20.79 22.68
N VAL A 66 4.49 20.53 21.66
CA VAL A 66 4.51 21.29 20.40
C VAL A 66 3.88 22.66 20.66
N GLY A 67 4.70 23.72 20.61
CA GLY A 67 4.24 25.10 20.68
C GLY A 67 3.44 25.51 19.42
N PRO A 68 2.67 26.60 19.47
CA PRO A 68 1.86 27.05 18.34
C PRO A 68 2.75 27.44 17.15
N ALA A 69 2.33 27.02 15.95
CA ALA A 69 3.05 27.20 14.69
C ALA A 69 3.25 28.69 14.34
N GLU A 70 4.50 29.10 14.19
CA GLU A 70 4.83 30.39 13.58
C GLU A 70 4.62 30.31 12.06
N THR A 71 3.67 31.09 11.57
CA THR A 71 3.41 31.26 10.13
C THR A 71 4.33 32.35 9.59
N GLY A 72 5.54 31.96 9.17
CA GLY A 72 6.45 32.81 8.40
C GLY A 72 7.14 31.98 7.31
N PRO A 73 7.49 32.56 6.16
CA PRO A 73 8.22 31.86 5.12
C PRO A 73 9.63 31.56 5.64
N VAL A 74 9.90 30.30 5.96
CA VAL A 74 11.25 29.80 6.16
C VAL A 74 11.89 29.70 4.78
N ASP A 75 12.91 30.51 4.53
CA ASP A 75 13.73 30.44 3.33
C ASP A 75 14.60 29.17 3.40
N CYS A 76 14.08 28.08 2.82
CA CYS A 76 14.75 26.78 2.78
C CYS A 76 15.79 26.78 1.65
N GLY A 77 17.06 27.04 1.97
CA GLY A 77 18.18 27.11 1.01
C GLY A 77 18.51 25.85 0.20
N GLY A 78 17.64 24.84 0.13
CA GLY A 78 17.76 23.64 -0.71
C GLY A 78 16.71 23.61 -1.81
N LYS A 79 17.13 23.44 -3.07
CA LYS A 79 16.26 23.36 -4.26
C LYS A 79 15.80 21.93 -4.56
N LEU A 80 15.52 21.10 -3.55
CA LEU A 80 15.18 19.69 -3.80
C LEU A 80 13.91 19.57 -4.64
N ALA A 81 14.07 19.14 -5.90
CA ALA A 81 12.97 19.03 -6.84
C ALA A 81 11.94 17.96 -6.41
N ALA A 82 12.39 16.94 -5.69
CA ALA A 82 11.59 15.86 -5.10
C ALA A 82 10.28 16.32 -4.47
N TRP A 83 10.27 17.48 -3.80
CA TRP A 83 9.14 17.95 -3.00
C TRP A 83 8.44 19.18 -3.61
N THR A 84 8.75 19.50 -4.85
CA THR A 84 8.20 20.62 -5.60
C THR A 84 7.32 20.13 -6.73
N SER A 85 6.38 20.95 -7.20
CA SER A 85 5.52 20.55 -8.32
C SER A 85 6.29 20.54 -9.65
N VAL A 86 5.85 19.69 -10.58
CA VAL A 86 6.33 19.73 -11.97
C VAL A 86 6.18 21.14 -12.55
N ARG A 87 7.17 21.55 -13.33
CA ARG A 87 7.22 22.90 -13.93
C ARG A 87 6.24 23.09 -15.10
N GLN A 88 5.84 21.99 -15.72
CA GLN A 88 4.93 21.93 -16.85
C GLN A 88 4.21 20.59 -16.85
N GLU A 89 2.99 20.53 -17.40
CA GLU A 89 2.15 19.33 -17.35
C GLU A 89 2.66 18.19 -18.22
N ARG A 90 3.42 18.49 -19.28
CA ARG A 90 3.91 17.53 -20.26
C ARG A 90 5.28 17.92 -20.78
N TRP A 91 6.15 16.94 -21.00
CA TRP A 91 7.43 17.12 -21.66
C TRP A 91 7.89 15.82 -22.29
N GLU A 92 8.65 15.90 -23.38
CA GLU A 92 9.35 14.77 -23.99
C GLU A 92 10.68 15.24 -24.58
N GLY A 93 11.71 14.42 -24.47
CA GLY A 93 13.00 14.68 -25.09
C GLY A 93 14.02 13.57 -24.93
N LYS A 94 15.09 13.66 -25.72
CA LYS A 94 16.26 12.80 -25.57
C LYS A 94 17.06 13.23 -24.35
N LEU A 95 17.53 12.27 -23.56
CA LEU A 95 18.40 12.53 -22.41
C LEU A 95 19.88 12.48 -22.79
N VAL A 96 20.69 13.27 -22.09
CA VAL A 96 22.15 13.19 -22.16
C VAL A 96 22.61 12.05 -21.26
N VAL A 97 23.28 11.06 -21.85
CA VAL A 97 23.74 9.85 -21.17
C VAL A 97 25.22 9.99 -20.81
N GLU A 98 25.56 9.65 -19.57
CA GLU A 98 26.91 9.45 -19.07
C GLU A 98 27.07 7.98 -18.66
N GLY A 99 28.17 7.34 -19.05
CA GLY A 99 28.37 5.89 -18.91
C GLY A 99 27.80 5.09 -20.08
N ASP A 100 27.64 3.78 -19.88
CA ASP A 100 27.31 2.82 -20.93
C ASP A 100 25.98 2.10 -20.63
N VAL A 101 24.90 2.55 -21.26
CA VAL A 101 23.59 1.89 -21.17
C VAL A 101 23.66 0.55 -21.94
N PRO A 102 23.34 -0.59 -21.31
CA PRO A 102 23.44 -1.88 -21.98
C PRO A 102 22.54 -1.97 -23.22
N LEU A 103 23.08 -2.45 -24.35
CA LEU A 103 22.35 -2.52 -25.61
C LEU A 103 21.12 -3.45 -25.58
N TRP A 104 21.11 -4.42 -24.65
CA TRP A 104 19.99 -5.33 -24.45
C TRP A 104 18.84 -4.70 -23.66
N LEU A 105 19.09 -3.60 -22.95
CA LEU A 105 18.06 -2.88 -22.20
C LEU A 105 17.16 -2.15 -23.19
N ASN A 106 16.04 -2.77 -23.52
CA ASN A 106 15.16 -2.34 -24.62
C ASN A 106 13.69 -2.36 -24.18
N GLY A 107 13.14 -1.19 -23.89
CA GLY A 107 11.80 -1.05 -23.33
C GLY A 107 11.61 0.26 -22.57
N THR A 108 10.48 0.36 -21.88
CA THR A 108 10.07 1.55 -21.13
C THR A 108 10.00 1.24 -19.64
N TYR A 109 10.73 2.00 -18.83
CA TYR A 109 10.46 2.15 -17.40
C TYR A 109 9.44 3.27 -17.18
N LEU A 110 8.32 2.95 -16.54
CA LEU A 110 7.30 3.91 -16.12
C LEU A 110 7.38 4.07 -14.61
N ARG A 111 7.27 5.30 -14.13
CA ARG A 111 7.20 5.65 -12.71
C ARG A 111 6.02 6.55 -12.47
N ASN A 112 5.13 6.16 -11.56
CA ASN A 112 4.00 6.96 -11.14
C ASN A 112 4.24 7.56 -9.74
N GLY A 113 3.53 8.64 -9.43
CA GLY A 113 3.76 9.36 -8.20
C GLY A 113 3.00 10.69 -8.16
N PRO A 114 2.92 11.32 -6.99
CA PRO A 114 2.50 12.71 -6.90
C PRO A 114 3.48 13.60 -7.68
N GLY A 115 2.97 14.57 -8.44
CA GLY A 115 3.82 15.53 -9.16
C GLY A 115 3.29 16.96 -9.15
N LEU A 116 2.05 17.20 -8.72
CA LEU A 116 1.51 18.54 -8.52
C LEU A 116 0.92 18.67 -7.10
N TRP A 117 1.56 19.50 -6.25
CA TRP A 117 1.19 19.69 -4.85
C TRP A 117 0.49 21.02 -4.54
N HIS A 118 0.06 21.75 -5.56
CA HIS A 118 -0.68 22.99 -5.36
C HIS A 118 -1.80 23.19 -6.40
N ILE A 119 -2.82 23.94 -5.99
CA ILE A 119 -3.89 24.46 -6.83
C ILE A 119 -3.96 25.97 -6.54
N ASP A 120 -3.32 26.77 -7.39
CA ASP A 120 -3.04 28.17 -7.09
C ASP A 120 -2.38 28.32 -5.69
N ASP A 121 -3.02 29.04 -4.77
CA ASP A 121 -2.53 29.27 -3.40
C ASP A 121 -2.79 28.08 -2.45
N TYR A 122 -3.64 27.12 -2.84
CA TYR A 122 -3.92 25.95 -2.03
C TYR A 122 -2.77 24.95 -2.13
N ASN A 123 -2.17 24.59 -0.99
CA ASN A 123 -1.06 23.65 -0.90
C ASN A 123 -1.50 22.37 -0.21
N PHE A 124 -1.21 21.24 -0.84
CA PHE A 124 -1.38 19.93 -0.21
C PHE A 124 -0.43 19.75 0.98
N ARG A 125 -0.80 18.89 1.93
CA ARG A 125 -0.04 18.69 3.18
C ARG A 125 0.69 17.35 3.26
N HIS A 126 0.21 16.33 2.55
CA HIS A 126 0.78 14.98 2.62
C HIS A 126 1.36 14.54 1.27
N LEU A 127 2.40 13.68 1.31
CA LEU A 127 3.02 13.11 0.12
C LEU A 127 1.97 12.53 -0.85
N PHE A 128 1.04 11.74 -0.30
CA PHE A 128 0.00 11.02 -1.04
C PHE A 128 -1.16 11.88 -1.58
N ASP A 129 -1.18 13.20 -1.34
CA ASP A 129 -2.27 14.05 -1.84
C ASP A 129 -1.98 14.65 -3.23
N GLY A 130 -0.71 14.75 -3.63
CA GLY A 130 -0.32 15.41 -4.87
C GLY A 130 -0.93 14.73 -6.09
N TYR A 131 -1.33 15.50 -7.10
CA TYR A 131 -1.95 14.91 -8.30
C TYR A 131 -0.93 14.10 -9.10
N ALA A 132 -1.38 12.95 -9.61
CA ALA A 132 -0.56 11.94 -10.27
C ALA A 132 0.17 12.43 -11.54
N THR A 133 1.48 12.28 -11.58
CA THR A 133 2.30 12.49 -12.77
C THR A 133 3.02 11.19 -13.10
N VAL A 134 2.93 10.74 -14.36
CA VAL A 134 3.68 9.58 -14.85
C VAL A 134 4.94 10.07 -15.53
N VAL A 135 6.07 9.45 -15.22
CA VAL A 135 7.36 9.66 -15.87
C VAL A 135 7.73 8.39 -16.63
N ARG A 136 8.19 8.56 -17.86
CA ARG A 136 8.67 7.51 -18.75
C ARG A 136 10.16 7.69 -19.00
N VAL A 137 10.91 6.60 -18.90
CA VAL A 137 12.30 6.48 -19.37
C VAL A 137 12.36 5.32 -20.35
N TYR A 138 12.58 5.65 -21.62
CA TYR A 138 12.62 4.70 -22.73
C TYR A 138 14.05 4.42 -23.15
N PHE A 139 14.38 3.14 -23.27
CA PHE A 139 15.69 2.64 -23.64
C PHE A 139 15.61 1.91 -24.98
N GLU A 140 16.49 2.30 -25.91
CA GLU A 140 16.64 1.64 -27.20
C GLU A 140 18.08 1.76 -27.69
N GLN A 141 18.77 0.62 -27.85
CA GLN A 141 20.12 0.57 -28.41
C GLN A 141 21.11 1.56 -27.75
N GLY A 142 21.09 1.63 -26.41
CA GLY A 142 21.94 2.52 -25.62
C GLY A 142 21.51 4.00 -25.62
N ARG A 143 20.43 4.37 -26.33
CA ARG A 143 19.84 5.70 -26.28
C ARG A 143 18.75 5.74 -25.21
N VAL A 144 18.61 6.90 -24.58
CA VAL A 144 17.58 7.15 -23.58
C VAL A 144 16.73 8.35 -23.99
N MET A 145 15.42 8.13 -24.04
CA MET A 145 14.42 9.20 -24.15
C MET A 145 13.60 9.23 -22.86
N ALA A 146 13.05 10.38 -22.54
CA ALA A 146 12.11 10.47 -21.46
C ALA A 146 10.95 11.40 -21.77
N SER A 147 9.85 11.15 -21.09
CA SER A 147 8.69 12.02 -21.09
C SER A 147 8.03 12.01 -19.72
N HIS A 148 7.23 13.02 -19.42
CA HIS A 148 6.30 12.95 -18.29
C HIS A 148 5.00 13.63 -18.64
N ARG A 149 3.93 13.21 -17.97
CA ARG A 149 2.58 13.72 -18.18
C ARG A 149 1.74 13.62 -16.92
N GLN A 150 0.96 14.66 -16.65
CA GLN A 150 -0.08 14.63 -15.64
C GLN A 150 -1.19 13.64 -16.04
N VAL A 151 -1.64 12.81 -15.09
CA VAL A 151 -2.81 11.94 -15.30
C VAL A 151 -4.09 12.77 -15.22
N GLU A 152 -4.91 12.69 -16.25
CA GLU A 152 -6.12 13.52 -16.41
C GLU A 152 -7.33 12.92 -15.69
N SER A 153 -7.18 12.64 -14.38
CA SER A 153 -8.26 12.15 -13.52
C SER A 153 -9.39 13.16 -13.37
N GLU A 154 -10.59 12.73 -12.94
CA GLU A 154 -11.67 13.67 -12.64
C GLU A 154 -11.31 14.61 -11.50
N ALA A 155 -10.60 14.11 -10.48
CA ALA A 155 -10.14 14.91 -9.35
C ALA A 155 -9.23 16.04 -9.81
N TYR A 156 -8.21 15.74 -10.61
CA TYR A 156 -7.29 16.73 -11.18
C TYR A 156 -8.03 17.73 -12.09
N LYS A 157 -8.83 17.23 -13.05
CA LYS A 157 -9.57 18.11 -13.99
C LYS A 157 -10.54 19.03 -13.27
N ALA A 158 -11.26 18.54 -12.26
CA ALA A 158 -12.18 19.34 -11.48
C ALA A 158 -11.45 20.40 -10.66
N ALA A 159 -10.32 20.04 -10.04
CA ALA A 159 -9.50 20.95 -9.25
C ALA A 159 -8.93 22.09 -10.10
N MET A 160 -8.35 21.77 -11.26
CA MET A 160 -7.83 22.79 -12.19
C MET A 160 -8.94 23.70 -12.72
N LYS A 161 -10.10 23.12 -13.07
CA LYS A 161 -11.24 23.90 -13.59
C LYS A 161 -11.87 24.81 -12.53
N LYS A 162 -12.03 24.33 -11.29
CA LYS A 162 -12.72 25.05 -10.21
C LYS A 162 -11.76 25.84 -9.32
N ARG A 163 -10.45 25.72 -9.52
CA ARG A 163 -9.39 26.40 -8.76
C ARG A 163 -9.51 26.16 -7.25
N ARG A 164 -9.88 24.92 -6.87
CA ARG A 164 -10.02 24.47 -5.48
C ARG A 164 -10.07 22.96 -5.38
N LEU A 165 -9.79 22.43 -4.20
CA LEU A 165 -10.00 21.01 -3.90
C LEU A 165 -11.48 20.61 -4.10
N CYS A 166 -11.70 19.50 -4.80
CA CYS A 166 -13.04 19.03 -5.20
C CYS A 166 -13.37 17.60 -4.74
N TYR A 167 -12.36 16.79 -4.41
CA TYR A 167 -12.50 15.41 -3.98
C TYR A 167 -11.74 15.18 -2.68
N ARG A 168 -12.07 14.09 -1.98
CA ARG A 168 -11.35 13.68 -0.77
C ARG A 168 -10.07 12.95 -1.17
N GLU A 169 -8.92 13.57 -0.91
CA GLU A 169 -7.60 12.96 -1.11
C GLU A 169 -7.20 12.14 0.13
N PHE A 170 -5.92 11.82 0.29
CA PHE A 170 -5.44 11.00 1.39
C PHE A 170 -5.64 11.71 2.74
N SER A 171 -5.09 12.92 2.89
CA SER A 171 -5.15 13.73 4.11
C SER A 171 -6.10 14.92 4.01
N GLU A 172 -6.57 15.26 2.81
CA GLU A 172 -7.37 16.45 2.56
C GLU A 172 -8.85 16.15 2.25
N VAL A 173 -9.72 17.07 2.70
CA VAL A 173 -11.16 17.01 2.48
C VAL A 173 -11.62 18.39 1.99
N PRO A 174 -12.48 18.48 0.96
CA PRO A 174 -13.10 19.75 0.57
C PRO A 174 -13.81 20.39 1.77
N LYS A 175 -13.69 21.72 1.94
CA LYS A 175 -14.40 22.43 3.01
C LYS A 175 -15.86 22.66 2.57
N PRO A 176 -16.86 22.13 3.28
CA PRO A 176 -18.26 22.41 2.97
C PRO A 176 -18.59 23.87 3.30
N ALA A 177 -19.28 24.57 2.41
CA ALA A 177 -19.70 25.96 2.62
C ALA A 177 -20.98 26.06 3.47
N SER A 178 -21.71 24.95 3.64
CA SER A 178 -22.95 24.89 4.43
C SER A 178 -23.20 23.48 5.01
N PHE A 179 -24.11 23.38 5.97
CA PHE A 179 -24.53 22.09 6.54
C PHE A 179 -25.17 21.16 5.50
N LEU A 180 -25.91 21.70 4.52
CA LEU A 180 -26.49 20.90 3.44
C LEU A 180 -25.41 20.28 2.53
N GLU A 181 -24.35 21.03 2.23
CA GLU A 181 -23.20 20.49 1.50
C GLU A 181 -22.48 19.42 2.30
N TYR A 182 -22.30 19.61 3.61
CA TYR A 182 -21.73 18.57 4.48
C TYR A 182 -22.55 17.27 4.44
N VAL A 183 -23.88 17.35 4.57
CA VAL A 183 -24.76 16.18 4.47
C VAL A 183 -24.64 15.52 3.09
N GLY A 184 -24.58 16.33 2.02
CA GLY A 184 -24.35 15.84 0.66
C GLY A 184 -23.00 15.15 0.47
N GLU A 185 -21.93 15.66 1.08
CA GLU A 185 -20.59 15.05 1.06
C GLU A 185 -20.54 13.72 1.80
N VAL A 186 -21.22 13.63 2.96
CA VAL A 186 -21.35 12.37 3.71
C VAL A 186 -22.12 11.33 2.90
N ALA A 187 -23.25 11.71 2.28
CA ALA A 187 -23.99 10.81 1.39
C ALA A 187 -23.12 10.36 0.19
N SER A 188 -22.33 11.28 -0.37
CA SER A 188 -21.40 11.00 -1.47
C SER A 188 -20.23 10.10 -1.06
N LEU A 189 -19.83 10.10 0.21
CA LEU A 189 -18.81 9.20 0.74
C LEU A 189 -19.31 7.76 0.78
N PHE A 190 -20.54 7.55 1.28
CA PHE A 190 -21.15 6.22 1.33
C PHE A 190 -21.45 5.64 -0.07
N SER A 191 -21.75 6.49 -1.05
CA SER A 191 -21.89 6.07 -2.45
C SER A 191 -20.55 5.92 -3.19
N GLY A 192 -19.45 6.38 -2.59
CA GLY A 192 -18.13 6.43 -3.23
C GLY A 192 -17.94 7.59 -4.20
N ALA A 193 -18.96 8.41 -4.47
CA ALA A 193 -18.90 9.50 -5.43
C ALA A 193 -17.88 10.59 -5.05
N SER A 194 -17.66 10.83 -3.75
CA SER A 194 -16.67 11.81 -3.26
C SER A 194 -15.24 11.27 -3.13
N LEU A 195 -15.03 9.97 -3.37
CA LEU A 195 -13.70 9.38 -3.37
C LEU A 195 -12.90 9.84 -4.58
N THR A 196 -11.62 10.13 -4.34
CA THR A 196 -10.68 10.54 -5.38
C THR A 196 -10.45 9.43 -6.40
N ASP A 197 -10.22 9.83 -7.65
CA ASP A 197 -9.61 8.99 -8.69
C ASP A 197 -8.18 9.47 -9.01
N ASN A 198 -7.54 10.20 -8.09
CA ASN A 198 -6.12 10.57 -8.16
C ASN A 198 -5.22 9.34 -8.06
N SER A 199 -4.96 8.71 -9.20
CA SER A 199 -4.18 7.48 -9.34
C SER A 199 -2.68 7.72 -9.22
N ASN A 200 -2.21 8.25 -8.09
CA ASN A 200 -0.82 8.71 -7.90
C ASN A 200 0.11 7.69 -7.25
N THR A 201 -0.37 6.49 -6.95
CA THR A 201 0.33 5.50 -6.12
C THR A 201 1.10 4.52 -6.99
N GLY A 202 0.40 3.56 -7.60
CA GLY A 202 0.99 2.46 -8.36
C GLY A 202 0.97 2.70 -9.86
N VAL A 203 1.85 2.01 -10.60
CA VAL A 203 1.70 1.76 -12.04
C VAL A 203 2.00 0.30 -12.32
N VAL A 204 1.12 -0.38 -13.03
CA VAL A 204 1.24 -1.82 -13.31
C VAL A 204 0.95 -2.11 -14.77
N ARG A 205 1.67 -3.10 -15.33
CA ARG A 205 1.39 -3.65 -16.66
C ARG A 205 0.60 -4.95 -16.48
N LEU A 206 -0.61 -5.00 -17.03
CA LEU A 206 -1.43 -6.21 -17.09
C LEU A 206 -0.82 -7.21 -18.09
N GLY A 207 -1.13 -8.50 -17.93
CA GLY A 207 -0.63 -9.55 -18.82
C GLY A 207 -1.05 -9.43 -20.29
N ASP A 208 -2.08 -8.62 -20.59
CA ASP A 208 -2.50 -8.30 -21.97
C ASP A 208 -1.79 -7.06 -22.54
N GLY A 209 -0.88 -6.45 -21.77
CA GLY A 209 -0.09 -5.30 -22.16
C GLY A 209 -0.71 -3.94 -21.83
N ARG A 210 -1.95 -3.86 -21.32
CA ARG A 210 -2.52 -2.60 -20.84
C ARG A 210 -1.77 -2.11 -19.60
N VAL A 211 -1.63 -0.80 -19.45
CA VAL A 211 -0.97 -0.18 -18.28
C VAL A 211 -1.96 0.62 -17.46
N LEU A 212 -1.99 0.35 -16.15
CA LEU A 212 -2.87 1.01 -15.20
C LEU A 212 -2.08 1.82 -14.19
N CYS A 213 -2.47 3.07 -13.96
CA CYS A 213 -2.14 3.84 -12.78
C CYS A 213 -3.18 3.55 -11.68
N LEU A 214 -2.73 3.41 -10.44
CA LEU A 214 -3.55 3.01 -9.31
C LEU A 214 -3.43 3.99 -8.13
N THR A 215 -4.49 4.05 -7.34
CA THR A 215 -4.49 4.44 -5.92
C THR A 215 -5.31 3.40 -5.14
N GLU A 216 -5.55 3.60 -3.85
CA GLU A 216 -6.32 2.67 -3.02
C GLU A 216 -7.83 2.70 -3.25
N THR A 217 -8.34 3.60 -4.09
CA THR A 217 -9.74 3.60 -4.52
C THR A 217 -9.91 2.80 -5.80
N ILE A 218 -11.01 2.05 -5.90
CA ILE A 218 -11.33 1.30 -7.13
C ILE A 218 -11.47 2.29 -8.31
N LYS A 219 -12.11 3.45 -8.06
CA LYS A 219 -12.33 4.52 -9.03
C LYS A 219 -11.01 5.11 -9.57
N GLY A 220 -9.95 5.11 -8.77
CA GLY A 220 -8.61 5.56 -9.16
C GLY A 220 -7.79 4.52 -9.89
N SER A 221 -8.43 3.53 -10.52
CA SER A 221 -7.81 2.68 -11.54
C SER A 221 -7.94 3.38 -12.90
N ILE A 222 -6.86 3.92 -13.44
CA ILE A 222 -6.84 4.70 -14.68
C ILE A 222 -5.91 4.04 -15.68
N GLN A 223 -6.39 3.78 -16.90
CA GLN A 223 -5.58 3.25 -17.97
C GLN A 223 -4.84 4.38 -18.69
N ILE A 224 -3.57 4.15 -18.98
CA ILE A 224 -2.73 5.05 -19.77
C ILE A 224 -2.15 4.34 -20.99
N ASP A 225 -1.77 5.12 -21.99
CA ASP A 225 -0.91 4.66 -23.09
C ASP A 225 0.57 4.72 -22.64
N PRO A 226 1.32 3.61 -22.70
CA PRO A 226 2.68 3.57 -22.14
C PRO A 226 3.72 4.33 -22.99
N ASP A 227 3.43 4.64 -24.24
CA ASP A 227 4.37 5.31 -25.15
C ASP A 227 4.19 6.83 -25.11
N THR A 228 2.94 7.28 -25.15
CA THR A 228 2.54 8.71 -25.20
C THR A 228 2.17 9.29 -23.84
N LEU A 229 1.96 8.43 -22.83
CA LEU A 229 1.44 8.78 -21.51
C LEU A 229 0.03 9.38 -21.52
N GLU A 230 -0.73 9.20 -22.62
CA GLU A 230 -2.12 9.62 -22.70
C GLU A 230 -2.99 8.92 -21.67
N THR A 231 -3.84 9.69 -20.98
CA THR A 231 -4.89 9.12 -20.14
C THR A 231 -6.01 8.60 -21.02
N LEU A 232 -6.11 7.27 -21.16
CA LEU A 232 -7.11 6.62 -22.00
C LEU A 232 -8.50 6.62 -21.34
N GLY A 233 -8.53 6.59 -20.01
CA GLY A 233 -9.77 6.67 -19.23
C GLY A 233 -9.72 5.83 -17.97
N LYS A 234 -10.84 5.77 -17.25
CA LYS A 234 -10.97 4.90 -16.08
C LYS A 234 -11.00 3.44 -16.53
N PHE A 235 -10.32 2.59 -15.78
CA PHE A 235 -10.44 1.15 -15.91
C PHE A 235 -11.72 0.69 -15.21
N VAL A 236 -12.68 0.20 -15.99
CA VAL A 236 -13.98 -0.26 -15.48
C VAL A 236 -13.93 -1.77 -15.29
N TYR A 237 -14.03 -2.20 -14.03
CA TYR A 237 -14.28 -3.60 -13.70
C TYR A 237 -15.74 -3.96 -14.05
N GLU A 238 -15.94 -5.08 -14.74
CA GLU A 238 -17.25 -5.51 -15.27
C GLU A 238 -18.05 -6.37 -14.28
N ASP A 239 -17.47 -6.68 -13.13
CA ASP A 239 -18.12 -7.45 -12.08
C ASP A 239 -19.04 -6.60 -11.17
N ASN A 240 -19.86 -7.29 -10.37
CA ASN A 240 -20.78 -6.69 -9.40
C ASN A 240 -20.29 -6.84 -7.94
N LEU A 241 -18.98 -6.97 -7.71
CA LEU A 241 -18.44 -7.19 -6.36
C LEU A 241 -18.58 -5.96 -5.46
N GLY A 242 -18.85 -4.79 -6.05
CA GLY A 242 -18.91 -3.52 -5.33
C GLY A 242 -17.57 -3.17 -4.71
N GLY A 243 -17.62 -2.58 -3.52
CA GLY A 243 -16.44 -2.06 -2.83
C GLY A 243 -16.07 -0.65 -3.26
N LEU A 244 -15.33 0.03 -2.40
CA LEU A 244 -14.88 1.40 -2.62
C LEU A 244 -13.36 1.49 -2.76
N ILE A 245 -12.67 0.54 -2.12
CA ILE A 245 -11.23 0.52 -1.92
C ILE A 245 -10.67 -0.87 -2.22
N HIS A 246 -9.40 -0.88 -2.59
CA HIS A 246 -8.59 -2.07 -2.82
C HIS A 246 -7.16 -1.82 -2.36
N SER A 247 -6.34 -2.86 -2.28
CA SER A 247 -4.89 -2.71 -2.09
C SER A 247 -4.28 -1.92 -3.26
N ALA A 248 -3.35 -1.03 -2.97
CA ALA A 248 -2.60 -0.28 -3.99
C ALA A 248 -1.62 -1.18 -4.78
N HIS A 249 -1.27 -2.34 -4.23
CA HIS A 249 -0.31 -3.29 -4.79
C HIS A 249 -0.99 -4.61 -5.17
N PRO A 250 -1.73 -4.64 -6.28
CA PRO A 250 -2.16 -5.92 -6.83
C PRO A 250 -0.94 -6.74 -7.26
N ILE A 251 -1.04 -8.05 -7.12
CA ILE A 251 -0.08 -8.98 -7.70
C ILE A 251 -0.48 -9.21 -9.15
N VAL A 252 0.39 -8.81 -10.08
CA VAL A 252 0.13 -8.92 -11.53
C VAL A 252 1.16 -9.85 -12.16
N THR A 253 0.66 -10.80 -12.94
CA THR A 253 1.43 -11.74 -13.74
C THR A 253 0.94 -11.70 -15.19
N GLU A 254 1.60 -12.43 -16.09
CA GLU A 254 1.13 -12.57 -17.47
C GLU A 254 -0.27 -13.21 -17.57
N SER A 255 -0.69 -13.99 -16.56
CA SER A 255 -1.96 -14.71 -16.56
C SER A 255 -3.07 -14.07 -15.72
N GLU A 256 -2.72 -13.35 -14.65
CA GLU A 256 -3.70 -12.85 -13.70
C GLU A 256 -3.30 -11.57 -13.00
N PHE A 257 -4.32 -10.87 -12.51
CA PHE A 257 -4.27 -9.78 -11.55
C PHE A 257 -4.98 -10.24 -10.28
N LEU A 258 -4.32 -10.16 -9.13
CA LEU A 258 -4.87 -10.54 -7.83
C LEU A 258 -4.82 -9.32 -6.89
N THR A 259 -5.91 -9.04 -6.18
CA THR A 259 -5.94 -7.97 -5.18
C THR A 259 -6.83 -8.32 -3.99
N LEU A 260 -6.78 -7.47 -2.96
CA LEU A 260 -7.62 -7.54 -1.77
C LEU A 260 -8.60 -6.37 -1.75
N LEU A 261 -9.86 -6.67 -1.46
CA LEU A 261 -10.90 -5.68 -1.24
C LEU A 261 -11.27 -5.67 0.25
N PRO A 262 -10.86 -4.63 1.03
CA PRO A 262 -11.33 -4.47 2.40
C PRO A 262 -12.86 -4.30 2.46
N ASP A 263 -13.50 -5.04 3.34
CA ASP A 263 -14.93 -4.96 3.60
C ASP A 263 -15.17 -4.22 4.92
N LEU A 264 -15.59 -2.95 4.81
CA LEU A 264 -15.85 -2.08 5.96
C LEU A 264 -17.19 -2.38 6.65
N VAL A 265 -18.11 -3.10 5.98
CA VAL A 265 -19.44 -3.44 6.52
C VAL A 265 -19.38 -4.73 7.32
N ARG A 266 -18.73 -5.74 6.78
CA ARG A 266 -18.37 -6.97 7.49
C ARG A 266 -16.85 -6.97 7.60
N PRO A 267 -16.26 -6.65 8.76
CA PRO A 267 -14.81 -6.54 8.90
C PRO A 267 -14.06 -7.77 8.37
N GLY A 268 -13.27 -7.56 7.32
CA GLY A 268 -12.54 -8.61 6.61
C GLY A 268 -12.07 -8.17 5.23
N TYR A 269 -11.60 -9.13 4.44
CA TYR A 269 -11.07 -8.91 3.10
C TYR A 269 -11.63 -9.95 2.12
N LEU A 270 -12.06 -9.50 0.94
CA LEU A 270 -12.28 -10.39 -0.19
C LEU A 270 -10.97 -10.52 -0.98
N VAL A 271 -10.58 -11.76 -1.26
CA VAL A 271 -9.46 -12.05 -2.17
C VAL A 271 -10.07 -12.22 -3.56
N VAL A 272 -9.66 -11.39 -4.52
CA VAL A 272 -10.25 -11.35 -5.86
C VAL A 272 -9.18 -11.45 -6.94
N THR A 273 -9.45 -12.26 -7.97
CA THR A 273 -8.57 -12.44 -9.13
C THR A 273 -9.28 -12.00 -10.41
N MET A 274 -8.53 -11.53 -11.39
CA MET A 274 -8.98 -11.16 -12.73
C MET A 274 -8.02 -11.80 -13.74
N ALA A 275 -8.58 -12.52 -14.71
CA ALA A 275 -7.78 -13.14 -15.76
C ALA A 275 -7.23 -12.08 -16.72
N SER A 276 -6.04 -12.33 -17.26
CA SER A 276 -5.46 -11.50 -18.32
C SER A 276 -6.41 -11.38 -19.52
N GLY A 277 -6.53 -10.19 -20.10
CA GLY A 277 -7.44 -9.92 -21.23
C GLY A 277 -8.89 -9.66 -20.85
N THR A 278 -9.27 -9.74 -19.55
CA THR A 278 -10.64 -9.45 -19.09
C THR A 278 -10.67 -8.25 -18.15
N ASN A 279 -11.89 -7.77 -17.86
CA ASN A 279 -12.17 -6.79 -16.82
C ASN A 279 -13.08 -7.37 -15.71
N GLU A 280 -13.34 -8.69 -15.72
CA GLU A 280 -14.22 -9.37 -14.78
C GLU A 280 -13.40 -9.96 -13.63
N ARG A 281 -13.54 -9.43 -12.41
CA ARG A 281 -12.95 -10.04 -11.22
C ARG A 281 -13.85 -11.14 -10.66
N ARG A 282 -13.22 -12.15 -10.06
CA ARG A 282 -13.88 -13.26 -9.39
C ARG A 282 -13.38 -13.38 -7.96
N VAL A 283 -14.30 -13.62 -7.03
CA VAL A 283 -13.95 -13.87 -5.63
C VAL A 283 -13.32 -15.25 -5.53
N MET A 284 -12.07 -15.29 -5.09
CA MET A 284 -11.36 -16.51 -4.74
C MET A 284 -11.79 -17.01 -3.36
N GLY A 285 -11.91 -16.09 -2.40
CA GLY A 285 -12.30 -16.42 -1.05
C GLY A 285 -12.42 -15.18 -0.17
N ARG A 286 -12.68 -15.40 1.12
CA ARG A 286 -12.83 -14.35 2.11
C ARG A 286 -12.06 -14.65 3.37
N VAL A 287 -11.41 -13.62 3.92
CA VAL A 287 -10.82 -13.61 5.26
C VAL A 287 -11.68 -12.72 6.15
N ASN A 288 -12.11 -13.22 7.30
CA ASN A 288 -12.77 -12.42 8.32
C ASN A 288 -11.73 -11.95 9.33
N CYS A 289 -11.84 -10.71 9.78
CA CYS A 289 -10.95 -10.20 10.82
C CYS A 289 -11.14 -10.96 12.14
N ARG A 290 -10.05 -11.16 12.88
CA ARG A 290 -10.08 -11.84 14.18
C ARG A 290 -10.35 -10.91 15.35
N GLY A 291 -10.16 -9.62 15.16
CA GLY A 291 -10.46 -8.61 16.18
C GLY A 291 -10.76 -7.23 15.57
N GLY A 292 -11.07 -6.28 16.44
CA GLY A 292 -11.24 -4.86 16.08
C GLY A 292 -12.58 -4.48 15.44
N PRO A 293 -12.87 -3.17 15.34
CA PRO A 293 -14.14 -2.66 14.85
C PRO A 293 -14.25 -2.60 13.32
N ALA A 294 -13.13 -2.72 12.61
CA ALA A 294 -12.99 -2.55 11.16
C ALA A 294 -11.80 -3.36 10.66
N PRO A 295 -11.67 -3.64 9.34
CA PRO A 295 -10.48 -4.30 8.83
C PRO A 295 -9.23 -3.44 9.08
N GLY A 296 -8.09 -4.12 9.25
CA GLY A 296 -6.78 -3.50 9.17
C GLY A 296 -6.59 -2.81 7.82
N TRP A 297 -5.78 -1.77 7.81
CA TRP A 297 -5.29 -1.21 6.56
C TRP A 297 -4.41 -2.25 5.87
N VAL A 298 -4.58 -2.44 4.57
CA VAL A 298 -3.76 -3.36 3.77
C VAL A 298 -3.33 -2.65 2.50
N HIS A 299 -2.12 -2.10 2.54
CA HIS A 299 -1.53 -1.41 1.40
C HIS A 299 -1.03 -2.40 0.34
N SER A 300 -0.36 -3.47 0.77
CA SER A 300 0.09 -4.60 -0.05
C SER A 300 -0.05 -5.95 0.69
N PHE A 301 0.17 -7.04 -0.04
CA PHE A 301 0.11 -8.41 0.47
C PHE A 301 1.04 -9.30 -0.36
N ALA A 302 1.29 -10.52 0.12
CA ALA A 302 2.19 -11.47 -0.55
C ALA A 302 1.45 -12.72 -1.04
N VAL A 303 2.05 -13.39 -2.02
CA VAL A 303 1.59 -14.69 -2.53
C VAL A 303 2.74 -15.67 -2.56
N THR A 304 2.42 -16.96 -2.55
CA THR A 304 3.32 -18.04 -2.96
C THR A 304 2.75 -18.70 -4.22
N GLU A 305 3.42 -19.73 -4.73
CA GLU A 305 2.87 -20.57 -5.81
C GLU A 305 1.46 -21.10 -5.47
N ARG A 306 1.19 -21.49 -4.23
CA ARG A 306 -0.09 -22.12 -3.82
C ARG A 306 -0.96 -21.30 -2.89
N TYR A 307 -0.44 -20.23 -2.30
CA TYR A 307 -1.13 -19.51 -1.23
C TYR A 307 -1.18 -17.99 -1.45
N VAL A 308 -2.19 -17.36 -0.86
CA VAL A 308 -2.27 -15.92 -0.64
C VAL A 308 -2.09 -15.66 0.84
N VAL A 309 -1.17 -14.76 1.19
CA VAL A 309 -0.95 -14.30 2.57
C VAL A 309 -1.69 -12.99 2.75
N VAL A 310 -2.77 -13.00 3.53
CA VAL A 310 -3.58 -11.81 3.82
C VAL A 310 -3.18 -11.27 5.19
N PRO A 311 -2.54 -10.10 5.27
CA PRO A 311 -2.15 -9.48 6.52
C PRO A 311 -3.35 -8.85 7.24
N GLU A 312 -3.41 -8.98 8.56
CA GLU A 312 -4.31 -8.21 9.42
C GLU A 312 -3.48 -7.40 10.42
N MET A 313 -3.19 -6.15 10.05
CA MET A 313 -2.51 -5.17 10.91
C MET A 313 -3.48 -4.55 11.94
N PRO A 314 -2.98 -4.14 13.12
CA PRO A 314 -3.79 -3.47 14.13
C PRO A 314 -4.02 -1.98 13.85
N LEU A 315 -3.38 -1.41 12.81
CA LEU A 315 -3.75 -0.12 12.24
C LEU A 315 -5.01 -0.31 11.38
N ARG A 316 -6.17 0.14 11.86
CA ARG A 316 -7.48 -0.17 11.27
C ARG A 316 -8.16 1.05 10.71
N TYR A 317 -9.05 0.86 9.74
CA TYR A 317 -9.91 1.94 9.26
C TYR A 317 -10.84 2.45 10.37
N CYS A 318 -11.00 3.77 10.49
CA CYS A 318 -11.89 4.39 11.46
C CYS A 318 -13.07 5.09 10.77
N VAL A 319 -14.22 4.42 10.71
CA VAL A 319 -15.45 4.98 10.10
C VAL A 319 -15.91 6.26 10.80
N HIS A 320 -15.75 6.33 12.13
CA HIS A 320 -16.13 7.51 12.91
C HIS A 320 -15.32 8.75 12.52
N ASN A 321 -14.01 8.61 12.35
CA ASN A 321 -13.14 9.70 11.95
C ASN A 321 -13.36 10.08 10.46
N LEU A 322 -13.67 9.11 9.59
CA LEU A 322 -14.11 9.37 8.21
C LEU A 322 -15.35 10.30 8.16
N LEU A 323 -16.30 10.08 9.07
CA LEU A 323 -17.54 10.87 9.17
C LEU A 323 -17.31 12.27 9.72
N ARG A 324 -16.47 12.42 10.75
CA ARG A 324 -16.26 13.73 11.39
C ARG A 324 -15.52 14.73 10.49
N ALA A 325 -14.78 14.25 9.48
CA ALA A 325 -13.99 15.09 8.58
C ALA A 325 -13.11 16.12 9.33
N GLU A 326 -12.74 15.81 10.58
CA GLU A 326 -11.87 16.66 11.37
C GLU A 326 -10.49 16.68 10.67
N PRO A 327 -9.81 17.85 10.64
CA PRO A 327 -8.48 17.99 10.06
C PRO A 327 -7.41 17.33 10.96
N THR A 328 -7.74 16.18 11.55
CA THR A 328 -6.78 15.42 12.32
C THR A 328 -5.78 14.78 11.37
N PRO A 329 -4.51 14.74 11.79
CA PRO A 329 -3.52 13.86 11.21
C PRO A 329 -4.06 12.43 11.05
N LEU A 330 -4.16 11.93 9.81
CA LEU A 330 -4.58 10.56 9.47
C LEU A 330 -5.98 10.16 9.96
N TYR A 331 -6.99 11.02 9.78
CA TYR A 331 -8.39 10.77 10.14
C TYR A 331 -9.01 9.47 9.58
N LYS A 332 -8.32 8.69 8.74
CA LYS A 332 -8.84 7.43 8.19
C LYS A 332 -8.50 6.22 9.06
N PHE A 333 -7.51 6.32 9.94
CA PHE A 333 -6.96 5.17 10.65
C PHE A 333 -6.95 5.37 12.17
N GLU A 334 -6.98 4.25 12.88
CA GLU A 334 -6.85 4.18 14.34
C GLU A 334 -6.02 2.97 14.73
N TRP A 335 -5.13 3.13 15.71
CA TRP A 335 -4.24 2.09 16.18
C TRP A 335 -4.90 1.27 17.30
N HIS A 336 -5.17 0.00 17.02
CA HIS A 336 -5.85 -0.95 17.93
C HIS A 336 -4.96 -2.17 18.26
N PRO A 337 -3.85 -2.00 18.99
CA PRO A 337 -2.93 -3.10 19.29
C PRO A 337 -3.60 -4.23 20.09
N GLU A 338 -4.62 -3.93 20.89
CA GLU A 338 -5.44 -4.88 21.63
C GLU A 338 -6.25 -5.83 20.74
N SER A 339 -6.46 -5.47 19.47
CA SER A 339 -7.13 -6.33 18.48
C SER A 339 -6.26 -7.49 18.00
N GLY A 340 -4.96 -7.47 18.32
CA GLY A 340 -3.97 -8.42 17.85
C GLY A 340 -3.54 -8.15 16.40
N SER A 341 -2.57 -8.93 15.94
CA SER A 341 -2.05 -8.89 14.57
C SER A 341 -1.99 -10.31 14.03
N TYR A 342 -2.40 -10.51 12.80
CA TYR A 342 -2.55 -11.85 12.23
C TYR A 342 -2.00 -11.94 10.82
N MET A 343 -1.60 -13.16 10.47
CA MET A 343 -1.35 -13.59 9.08
C MET A 343 -2.33 -14.71 8.73
N HIS A 344 -3.14 -14.49 7.70
CA HIS A 344 -4.07 -15.48 7.18
C HIS A 344 -3.52 -16.08 5.90
N VAL A 345 -3.51 -17.41 5.82
CA VAL A 345 -3.04 -18.14 4.65
C VAL A 345 -4.25 -18.74 3.95
N MET A 346 -4.50 -18.32 2.72
CA MET A 346 -5.56 -18.86 1.87
C MET A 346 -4.96 -19.72 0.76
N SER A 347 -5.51 -20.92 0.55
CA SER A 347 -5.17 -21.75 -0.59
C SER A 347 -5.72 -21.14 -1.88
N ARG A 348 -4.85 -20.87 -2.86
CA ARG A 348 -5.23 -20.36 -4.19
C ARG A 348 -6.13 -21.33 -4.94
N ALA A 349 -5.91 -22.63 -4.76
CA ALA A 349 -6.67 -23.67 -5.45
C ALA A 349 -8.11 -23.83 -4.95
N THR A 350 -8.35 -23.59 -3.65
CA THR A 350 -9.65 -23.88 -3.02
C THR A 350 -10.38 -22.65 -2.48
N GLY A 351 -9.70 -21.51 -2.37
CA GLY A 351 -10.24 -20.32 -1.72
C GLY A 351 -10.40 -20.43 -0.20
N LYS A 352 -9.96 -21.55 0.40
CA LYS A 352 -10.12 -21.82 1.83
C LYS A 352 -8.93 -21.30 2.62
N ILE A 353 -9.21 -20.76 3.79
CA ILE A 353 -8.20 -20.42 4.79
C ILE A 353 -7.63 -21.73 5.36
N VAL A 354 -6.33 -21.93 5.23
CA VAL A 354 -5.61 -23.11 5.75
C VAL A 354 -4.89 -22.82 7.07
N ALA A 355 -4.54 -21.56 7.31
CA ALA A 355 -3.97 -21.11 8.58
C ALA A 355 -4.40 -19.67 8.89
N SER A 356 -4.47 -19.35 10.18
CA SER A 356 -4.63 -17.99 10.67
C SER A 356 -3.91 -17.91 12.00
N VAL A 357 -2.73 -17.30 11.98
CA VAL A 357 -1.81 -17.28 13.13
C VAL A 357 -1.68 -15.87 13.68
N GLU A 358 -1.61 -15.76 15.00
CA GLU A 358 -1.24 -14.51 15.68
C GLU A 358 0.27 -14.26 15.46
N VAL A 359 0.65 -13.03 15.14
CA VAL A 359 2.04 -12.60 14.97
C VAL A 359 2.33 -11.38 15.86
N PRO A 360 3.59 -11.07 16.15
CA PRO A 360 3.93 -9.81 16.82
C PRO A 360 3.35 -8.60 16.06
N PRO A 361 2.98 -7.50 16.75
CA PRO A 361 2.51 -6.28 16.11
C PRO A 361 3.50 -5.76 15.07
N TYR A 362 2.97 -5.23 13.98
CA TYR A 362 3.74 -4.70 12.86
C TYR A 362 2.99 -3.58 12.15
N VAL A 363 3.75 -2.73 11.46
CA VAL A 363 3.26 -1.75 10.49
C VAL A 363 4.10 -1.94 9.23
N THR A 364 3.46 -2.14 8.08
CA THR A 364 4.13 -2.27 6.79
C THR A 364 3.25 -1.69 5.69
N PHE A 365 3.87 -0.95 4.77
CA PHE A 365 3.25 -0.63 3.48
C PHE A 365 3.48 -1.76 2.48
N HIS A 366 4.72 -2.26 2.40
CA HIS A 366 5.17 -3.13 1.31
C HIS A 366 5.65 -4.50 1.79
N PHE A 367 4.96 -5.55 1.33
CA PHE A 367 5.52 -6.89 1.29
C PHE A 367 6.51 -7.01 0.12
N ILE A 368 7.67 -7.60 0.40
CA ILE A 368 8.74 -7.81 -0.57
C ILE A 368 8.44 -9.06 -1.41
N ASN A 369 8.27 -10.21 -0.75
CA ASN A 369 7.94 -11.48 -1.38
C ASN A 369 7.46 -12.50 -0.33
N ALA A 370 6.93 -13.65 -0.77
CA ALA A 370 6.71 -14.80 0.09
C ALA A 370 7.02 -16.12 -0.63
N TYR A 371 7.34 -17.16 0.14
CA TYR A 371 7.62 -18.49 -0.38
C TYR A 371 7.27 -19.60 0.62
N GLU A 372 7.11 -20.82 0.09
CA GLU A 372 6.77 -22.03 0.84
C GLU A 372 8.03 -22.63 1.51
N GLU A 373 7.96 -22.93 2.80
CA GLU A 373 8.95 -23.78 3.48
C GLU A 373 8.55 -25.24 3.33
N VAL A 374 9.48 -26.08 2.90
CA VAL A 374 9.27 -27.52 2.71
C VAL A 374 10.20 -28.32 3.62
N ASP A 375 9.72 -29.46 4.12
CA ASP A 375 10.55 -30.46 4.81
C ASP A 375 11.35 -31.34 3.82
N GLU A 376 12.11 -32.28 4.38
CA GLU A 376 12.93 -33.23 3.59
C GLU A 376 12.08 -34.13 2.67
N ASP A 377 10.81 -34.38 3.03
CA ASP A 377 9.84 -35.14 2.24
C ASP A 377 9.15 -34.28 1.16
N GLY A 378 9.47 -32.98 1.07
CA GLY A 378 8.86 -32.03 0.15
C GLY A 378 7.47 -31.55 0.57
N ARG A 379 7.04 -31.79 1.81
CA ARG A 379 5.76 -31.29 2.34
C ARG A 379 5.91 -29.85 2.79
N ILE A 380 4.92 -29.03 2.48
CA ILE A 380 4.90 -27.63 2.90
C ILE A 380 4.58 -27.56 4.40
N THR A 381 5.53 -27.04 5.18
CA THR A 381 5.43 -26.94 6.65
C THR A 381 5.10 -25.53 7.11
N GLY A 382 5.38 -24.52 6.28
CA GLY A 382 5.22 -23.12 6.62
C GLY A 382 5.30 -22.19 5.41
N ILE A 383 5.11 -20.90 5.67
CA ILE A 383 5.33 -19.83 4.71
C ILE A 383 6.30 -18.82 5.32
N VAL A 384 7.27 -18.38 4.52
CA VAL A 384 8.07 -17.19 4.81
C VAL A 384 7.47 -16.03 4.02
N ALA A 385 7.23 -14.90 4.69
CA ALA A 385 6.84 -13.66 4.03
C ALA A 385 7.72 -12.52 4.52
N ASP A 386 8.37 -11.82 3.59
CA ASP A 386 9.27 -10.71 3.89
C ASP A 386 8.57 -9.38 3.57
N CYS A 387 8.83 -8.34 4.36
CA CYS A 387 8.26 -7.00 4.17
C CYS A 387 9.20 -5.87 4.64
N CYS A 388 8.92 -4.65 4.20
CA CYS A 388 9.46 -3.42 4.76
C CYS A 388 8.68 -3.10 6.04
N GLU A 389 9.25 -3.42 7.19
CA GLU A 389 8.56 -3.35 8.49
C GLU A 389 9.03 -2.13 9.29
N HIS A 390 8.09 -1.33 9.79
CA HIS A 390 8.34 -0.07 10.50
C HIS A 390 8.31 -0.23 12.02
N ASN A 391 8.74 -1.37 12.55
CA ASN A 391 8.76 -1.69 13.98
C ASN A 391 7.45 -1.40 14.74
N ALA A 392 6.31 -1.68 14.10
CA ALA A 392 4.97 -1.32 14.59
C ALA A 392 4.78 0.18 14.93
N ASP A 393 5.59 1.07 14.36
CA ASP A 393 5.53 2.51 14.55
C ASP A 393 4.62 3.16 13.49
N THR A 394 3.52 3.74 13.94
CA THR A 394 2.55 4.42 13.07
C THR A 394 2.96 5.86 12.74
N SER A 395 3.99 6.40 13.39
CA SER A 395 4.45 7.78 13.18
C SER A 395 4.99 8.02 11.77
N ILE A 396 5.39 6.96 11.06
CA ILE A 396 5.84 7.04 9.67
C ILE A 396 4.82 7.78 8.78
N LEU A 397 3.53 7.54 8.99
CA LEU A 397 2.47 8.21 8.25
C LEU A 397 2.42 9.73 8.52
N GLU A 398 2.76 10.17 9.72
CA GLU A 398 2.85 11.61 10.04
C GLU A 398 4.11 12.25 9.47
N LEU A 399 5.20 11.49 9.39
CA LEU A 399 6.48 11.97 8.91
C LEU A 399 6.51 12.16 7.39
N LEU A 400 5.58 11.52 6.66
CA LEU A 400 5.35 11.74 5.22
C LEU A 400 4.59 13.04 4.88
N ARG A 401 4.36 13.93 5.86
CA ARG A 401 3.89 15.30 5.60
C ARG A 401 4.93 16.12 4.84
N LEU A 402 4.48 16.88 3.86
CA LEU A 402 5.36 17.71 3.03
C LEU A 402 6.13 18.77 3.82
N GLN A 403 5.58 19.25 4.94
CA GLN A 403 6.33 20.15 5.83
C GLN A 403 7.60 19.49 6.37
N ASN A 404 7.53 18.20 6.73
CA ASN A 404 8.66 17.43 7.23
C ASN A 404 9.61 17.06 6.09
N LEU A 405 9.08 16.69 4.92
CA LEU A 405 9.90 16.32 3.75
C LEU A 405 10.65 17.53 3.17
N ARG A 406 10.06 18.73 3.24
CA ARG A 406 10.66 19.98 2.76
C ARG A 406 11.58 20.66 3.78
N SER A 407 11.60 20.21 5.04
CA SER A 407 12.53 20.75 6.01
C SER A 407 13.93 20.19 5.76
N PHE A 408 14.96 21.02 6.01
CA PHE A 408 16.33 20.54 6.02
C PHE A 408 16.54 19.78 7.32
N ALA A 409 17.02 18.53 7.23
CA ALA A 409 17.17 17.67 8.39
C ALA A 409 18.51 17.92 9.09
N ASP A 410 18.54 18.87 10.02
CA ASP A 410 19.68 19.04 10.95
C ASP A 410 19.74 17.92 12.03
N HIS A 411 18.75 17.03 12.04
CA HIS A 411 18.63 15.88 12.93
C HIS A 411 17.96 14.72 12.20
N ASP A 412 18.15 13.50 12.72
CA ASP A 412 17.55 12.29 12.17
C ASP A 412 16.06 12.22 12.55
N ALA A 413 15.18 12.21 11.56
CA ALA A 413 13.73 12.22 11.74
C ALA A 413 13.04 11.00 11.12
N LEU A 414 13.75 10.19 10.32
CA LEU A 414 13.23 8.96 9.75
C LEU A 414 13.08 7.89 10.86
N PRO A 415 11.90 7.26 11.08
CA PRO A 415 11.78 6.16 12.03
C PRO A 415 12.61 4.95 11.60
N ASP A 416 12.97 4.11 12.56
CA ASP A 416 13.67 2.87 12.23
C ASP A 416 12.73 1.90 11.51
N ALA A 417 13.20 1.35 10.40
CA ALA A 417 12.55 0.29 9.65
C ALA A 417 13.55 -0.83 9.36
N ARG A 418 13.05 -2.01 8.97
CA ARG A 418 13.85 -3.20 8.70
C ARG A 418 13.22 -4.07 7.63
N VAL A 419 14.01 -4.99 7.09
CA VAL A 419 13.46 -6.16 6.40
C VAL A 419 12.88 -7.11 7.46
N GLY A 420 11.57 -7.06 7.63
CA GLY A 420 10.83 -7.96 8.51
C GLY A 420 10.58 -9.30 7.81
N ARG A 421 10.82 -10.40 8.52
CA ARG A 421 10.60 -11.77 8.05
C ARG A 421 9.59 -12.47 8.95
N PHE A 422 8.44 -12.76 8.39
CA PHE A 422 7.43 -13.61 9.02
C PHE A 422 7.73 -15.08 8.77
N ARG A 423 7.57 -15.91 9.80
CA ARG A 423 7.47 -17.37 9.67
C ARG A 423 6.09 -17.80 10.12
N ILE A 424 5.30 -18.32 9.18
CA ILE A 424 3.89 -18.65 9.36
C ILE A 424 3.76 -20.18 9.33
N PRO A 425 3.54 -20.85 10.47
CA PRO A 425 3.42 -22.30 10.49
C PRO A 425 2.10 -22.77 9.86
N LEU A 426 2.15 -23.89 9.13
CA LEU A 426 0.98 -24.58 8.58
C LEU A 426 0.65 -25.89 9.31
N ASP A 427 1.35 -26.19 10.40
CA ASP A 427 1.19 -27.40 11.23
C ASP A 427 0.12 -27.28 12.33
N GLY A 428 -0.67 -26.20 12.31
CA GLY A 428 -1.73 -25.94 13.29
C GLY A 428 -1.28 -25.16 14.53
N ARG A 429 0.01 -24.80 14.64
CA ARG A 429 0.45 -23.86 15.68
C ARG A 429 -0.31 -22.52 15.55
N PRO A 430 -0.76 -21.92 16.67
CA PRO A 430 -1.59 -20.71 16.64
C PRO A 430 -0.79 -19.42 16.44
N ARG A 431 0.54 -19.48 16.46
CA ARG A 431 1.42 -18.31 16.49
C ARG A 431 2.52 -18.41 15.45
N GLY A 432 2.71 -17.34 14.69
CA GLY A 432 3.85 -17.13 13.83
C GLY A 432 4.90 -16.24 14.50
N GLU A 433 6.02 -16.06 13.81
CA GLU A 433 7.15 -15.25 14.27
C GLU A 433 7.35 -14.05 13.34
N LEU A 434 7.94 -12.97 13.86
CA LEU A 434 8.44 -11.83 13.10
C LEU A 434 9.83 -11.47 13.62
N HIS A 435 10.84 -11.47 12.74
CA HIS A 435 12.21 -11.10 13.07
C HIS A 435 12.84 -10.29 11.93
N ALA A 436 13.99 -9.65 12.18
CA ALA A 436 14.76 -9.01 11.11
C ALA A 436 15.43 -10.09 10.24
N ALA A 437 15.30 -9.99 8.91
CA ALA A 437 15.91 -10.96 7.98
C ALA A 437 17.46 -10.85 7.95
N LEU A 438 17.97 -9.66 8.24
CA LEU A 438 19.38 -9.30 8.38
C LEU A 438 19.53 -8.16 9.40
N ASP A 439 20.77 -7.79 9.73
CA ASP A 439 21.04 -6.66 10.63
C ASP A 439 20.52 -5.34 10.02
N PRO A 440 19.63 -4.59 10.69
CA PRO A 440 19.11 -3.32 10.19
C PRO A 440 20.18 -2.27 9.88
N GLU A 441 21.38 -2.36 10.47
CA GLU A 441 22.50 -1.46 10.15
C GLU A 441 22.98 -1.60 8.70
N GLU A 442 22.80 -2.77 8.08
CA GLU A 442 23.22 -3.02 6.68
C GLU A 442 22.52 -2.10 5.68
N HIS A 443 21.32 -1.61 6.02
CA HIS A 443 20.52 -0.68 5.21
C HIS A 443 20.21 0.62 5.98
N GLY A 444 21.03 0.91 7.01
CA GLY A 444 20.98 2.13 7.81
C GLY A 444 19.66 2.35 8.54
N ARG A 445 18.98 1.28 8.94
CA ARG A 445 17.68 1.30 9.65
C ARG A 445 16.59 2.07 8.90
N GLY A 446 16.70 2.23 7.59
CA GLY A 446 15.62 2.69 6.71
C GLY A 446 15.34 1.58 5.70
N MET A 447 14.05 1.32 5.42
CA MET A 447 13.67 0.28 4.48
C MET A 447 12.25 0.54 3.99
N ASP A 448 12.10 0.83 2.70
CA ASP A 448 10.78 0.92 2.04
C ASP A 448 10.93 0.84 0.51
N MET A 449 9.83 0.93 -0.24
CA MET A 449 9.84 1.02 -1.71
C MET A 449 10.62 -0.13 -2.37
N CYS A 450 10.16 -1.35 -2.17
CA CYS A 450 10.91 -2.55 -2.54
C CYS A 450 10.48 -3.16 -3.88
N SER A 451 11.43 -3.81 -4.55
CA SER A 451 11.22 -4.68 -5.69
C SER A 451 12.10 -5.93 -5.62
N ILE A 452 11.82 -6.90 -6.49
CA ILE A 452 12.58 -8.13 -6.66
C ILE A 452 12.71 -8.43 -8.15
N ASN A 453 13.46 -9.46 -8.53
CA ASN A 453 13.33 -10.05 -9.85
C ASN A 453 11.94 -10.72 -9.99
N PRO A 454 11.06 -10.26 -10.92
CA PRO A 454 9.68 -10.77 -11.03
C PRO A 454 9.57 -12.28 -11.29
N VAL A 455 10.61 -12.92 -11.85
CA VAL A 455 10.64 -14.40 -12.07
C VAL A 455 10.57 -15.20 -10.76
N TYR A 456 10.98 -14.57 -9.65
CA TYR A 456 11.04 -15.13 -8.30
C TYR A 456 9.83 -14.73 -7.43
N LEU A 457 8.85 -14.02 -7.99
CA LEU A 457 7.60 -13.71 -7.30
C LEU A 457 6.91 -15.00 -6.82
N GLY A 458 6.64 -15.07 -5.51
CA GLY A 458 6.00 -16.21 -4.86
C GLY A 458 6.88 -17.45 -4.69
N LYS A 459 8.19 -17.32 -4.95
CA LYS A 459 9.18 -18.39 -4.88
C LYS A 459 10.32 -18.03 -3.93
N LYS A 460 11.07 -19.05 -3.50
CA LYS A 460 12.29 -18.84 -2.72
C LYS A 460 13.27 -18.03 -3.56
N TYR A 461 13.84 -17.00 -2.94
CA TYR A 461 14.61 -15.95 -3.60
C TYR A 461 15.75 -15.50 -2.68
N ARG A 462 16.74 -14.81 -3.24
CA ARG A 462 17.95 -14.35 -2.53
C ARG A 462 18.03 -12.83 -2.47
N TYR A 463 17.60 -12.13 -3.51
CA TYR A 463 17.85 -10.70 -3.66
C TYR A 463 16.57 -9.87 -3.63
N ALA A 464 16.64 -8.76 -2.90
CA ALA A 464 15.65 -7.70 -2.94
C ALA A 464 16.34 -6.35 -3.17
N TYR A 465 15.61 -5.41 -3.73
CA TYR A 465 16.06 -4.04 -3.95
C TYR A 465 15.08 -3.10 -3.28
N ALA A 466 15.56 -2.07 -2.58
CA ALA A 466 14.69 -1.16 -1.84
C ALA A 466 15.34 0.21 -1.63
N CYS A 467 14.56 1.19 -1.20
CA CYS A 467 15.10 2.43 -0.66
C CYS A 467 15.54 2.22 0.80
N GLY A 468 16.81 2.49 1.09
CA GLY A 468 17.38 2.47 2.43
C GLY A 468 17.69 3.88 2.95
N ALA A 469 18.48 3.97 4.03
CA ALA A 469 18.89 5.26 4.59
C ALA A 469 20.39 5.37 4.89
N LYS A 470 20.93 6.56 4.61
CA LYS A 470 22.17 7.10 5.17
C LYS A 470 21.76 8.22 6.12
N ARG A 471 21.85 7.92 7.42
CA ARG A 471 21.41 8.80 8.50
C ARG A 471 22.50 9.82 8.89
N PRO A 472 22.14 11.00 9.43
CA PRO A 472 20.79 11.48 9.71
C PRO A 472 20.00 11.83 8.44
N CYS A 473 18.70 11.56 8.43
CA CYS A 473 17.81 11.90 7.33
C CYS A 473 16.34 12.02 7.79
N ASN A 474 15.49 12.65 6.99
CA ASN A 474 14.03 12.71 7.20
C ASN A 474 13.25 11.85 6.19
N PHE A 475 13.93 11.24 5.23
CA PHE A 475 13.35 10.41 4.18
C PHE A 475 14.42 9.43 3.65
N PRO A 476 14.05 8.22 3.16
CA PRO A 476 15.00 7.31 2.51
C PRO A 476 15.78 7.99 1.39
N ASN A 477 17.10 7.84 1.42
CA ASN A 477 18.04 8.59 0.56
C ASN A 477 19.14 7.70 -0.04
N THR A 478 18.95 6.37 0.00
CA THR A 478 19.86 5.40 -0.61
C THR A 478 19.07 4.38 -1.41
N LEU A 479 19.69 3.78 -2.41
CA LEU A 479 19.24 2.53 -3.00
C LEU A 479 20.01 1.40 -2.33
N THR A 480 19.32 0.29 -2.05
CA THR A 480 19.90 -0.83 -1.33
C THR A 480 19.60 -2.14 -2.07
N LYS A 481 20.63 -2.92 -2.35
CA LYS A 481 20.52 -4.34 -2.73
C LYS A 481 20.74 -5.20 -1.50
N ILE A 482 19.82 -6.11 -1.23
CA ILE A 482 19.80 -6.98 -0.06
C ILE A 482 20.09 -8.40 -0.51
N ASP A 483 21.05 -9.07 0.12
CA ASP A 483 21.27 -10.52 0.02
C ASP A 483 20.72 -11.20 1.27
N LEU A 484 19.59 -11.90 1.13
CA LEU A 484 18.87 -12.54 2.23
C LEU A 484 19.51 -13.87 2.69
N VAL A 485 20.43 -14.42 1.89
CA VAL A 485 21.16 -15.65 2.21
C VAL A 485 22.40 -15.29 3.02
N GLU A 486 23.22 -14.38 2.51
CA GLU A 486 24.43 -13.91 3.20
C GLU A 486 24.11 -12.90 4.31
N ARG A 487 22.88 -12.36 4.33
CA ARG A 487 22.38 -11.36 5.28
C ARG A 487 23.23 -10.09 5.27
N LYS A 488 23.55 -9.62 4.06
CA LYS A 488 24.34 -8.42 3.79
C LYS A 488 23.63 -7.49 2.81
N ALA A 489 24.02 -6.23 2.79
CA ALA A 489 23.52 -5.29 1.81
C ALA A 489 24.63 -4.48 1.11
N LYS A 490 24.31 -4.01 -0.10
CA LYS A 490 25.09 -3.01 -0.83
C LYS A 490 24.24 -1.76 -0.98
N ASN A 491 24.83 -0.60 -0.73
CA ASN A 491 24.12 0.67 -0.74
C ASN A 491 24.75 1.62 -1.75
N TRP A 492 23.92 2.20 -2.60
CA TRP A 492 24.28 3.32 -3.46
C TRP A 492 23.63 4.59 -2.93
N TYR A 493 24.37 5.70 -2.90
CA TYR A 493 23.85 7.01 -2.54
C TYR A 493 24.70 8.13 -3.13
N GLU A 494 24.11 9.30 -3.25
CA GLU A 494 24.79 10.56 -3.56
C GLU A 494 24.34 11.60 -2.53
N ASP A 495 25.26 12.39 -1.99
CA ASP A 495 24.96 13.27 -0.84
C ASP A 495 23.88 14.31 -1.20
N GLY A 496 22.76 14.24 -0.48
CA GLY A 496 21.60 15.11 -0.64
C GLY A 496 20.63 14.66 -1.75
N ALA A 497 20.87 13.52 -2.38
CA ALA A 497 19.97 12.96 -3.38
C ALA A 497 18.79 12.21 -2.74
N VAL A 498 17.67 12.17 -3.46
CA VAL A 498 16.48 11.38 -3.10
C VAL A 498 16.14 10.46 -4.27
N PRO A 499 16.44 9.15 -4.18
CA PRO A 499 16.10 8.19 -5.21
C PRO A 499 14.64 7.69 -5.08
N SER A 500 13.99 7.41 -6.19
CA SER A 500 12.72 6.65 -6.23
C SER A 500 12.97 5.15 -6.06
N GLU A 501 11.89 4.38 -5.96
CA GLU A 501 11.91 2.91 -5.95
C GLU A 501 12.93 2.33 -6.96
N PRO A 502 13.89 1.50 -6.53
CA PRO A 502 14.73 0.74 -7.43
C PRO A 502 13.93 -0.36 -8.10
N PHE A 503 13.92 -0.39 -9.44
CA PHE A 503 13.21 -1.39 -10.22
C PHE A 503 14.20 -2.31 -10.96
N PHE A 504 14.14 -3.61 -10.69
CA PHE A 504 15.01 -4.60 -11.35
C PHE A 504 14.49 -4.99 -12.74
N VAL A 505 15.40 -5.01 -13.73
CA VAL A 505 15.15 -5.50 -15.08
C VAL A 505 16.18 -6.58 -15.40
N ALA A 506 15.72 -7.82 -15.56
CA ALA A 506 16.57 -8.96 -15.88
C ALA A 506 17.19 -8.82 -17.28
N ARG A 507 18.45 -9.26 -17.42
CA ARG A 507 19.04 -9.47 -18.74
C ARG A 507 18.29 -10.59 -19.47
N PRO A 508 17.95 -10.44 -20.77
CA PRO A 508 17.37 -11.52 -21.54
C PRO A 508 18.24 -12.79 -21.49
N GLY A 509 17.65 -13.91 -21.05
CA GLY A 509 18.36 -15.18 -20.90
C GLY A 509 19.21 -15.33 -19.63
N ALA A 510 19.11 -14.40 -18.68
CA ALA A 510 19.74 -14.51 -17.37
C ALA A 510 19.39 -15.83 -16.66
N THR A 511 20.40 -16.46 -16.05
CA THR A 511 20.24 -17.66 -15.22
C THR A 511 20.40 -17.36 -13.73
N GLU A 512 21.13 -16.30 -13.39
CA GLU A 512 21.29 -15.82 -12.02
C GLU A 512 20.20 -14.82 -11.68
N GLU A 513 19.79 -14.80 -10.40
CA GLU A 513 18.66 -14.00 -9.93
C GLU A 513 18.87 -12.48 -10.08
N ASP A 514 20.12 -12.03 -9.97
CA ASP A 514 20.54 -10.62 -10.02
C ASP A 514 21.28 -10.24 -11.31
N ASP A 515 21.33 -11.11 -12.34
CA ASP A 515 21.88 -10.75 -13.66
C ASP A 515 20.90 -9.85 -14.44
N GLY A 516 21.16 -8.56 -14.36
CA GLY A 516 20.32 -7.53 -14.96
C GLY A 516 20.81 -6.14 -14.55
N VAL A 517 19.88 -5.19 -14.55
CA VAL A 517 20.11 -3.82 -14.08
C VAL A 517 19.03 -3.41 -13.09
N VAL A 518 19.34 -2.40 -12.29
CA VAL A 518 18.39 -1.72 -11.41
C VAL A 518 18.25 -0.27 -11.86
N ILE A 519 17.01 0.17 -12.08
CA ILE A 519 16.68 1.51 -12.57
C ILE A 519 16.02 2.31 -11.44
N SER A 520 16.41 3.57 -11.26
CA SER A 520 15.74 4.51 -10.35
C SER A 520 15.79 5.93 -10.93
N ILE A 521 14.82 6.78 -10.58
CA ILE A 521 14.86 8.21 -10.88
C ILE A 521 15.32 8.94 -9.62
N VAL A 522 16.37 9.74 -9.76
CA VAL A 522 17.01 10.44 -8.64
C VAL A 522 16.76 11.94 -8.77
N SER A 523 16.28 12.56 -7.68
CA SER A 523 16.31 14.01 -7.50
C SER A 523 17.62 14.40 -6.81
N ASP A 524 18.40 15.27 -7.44
CA ASP A 524 19.65 15.80 -6.88
C ASP A 524 19.37 16.99 -5.93
N LYS A 525 20.30 17.25 -5.01
CA LYS A 525 20.28 18.37 -4.05
C LYS A 525 20.20 19.74 -4.70
N ASN A 526 20.69 19.88 -5.94
CA ASN A 526 20.70 21.15 -6.65
C ASN A 526 19.40 21.45 -7.42
N GLY A 527 18.41 20.55 -7.35
CA GLY A 527 17.16 20.66 -8.09
C GLY A 527 17.22 20.15 -9.53
N GLU A 528 18.26 19.39 -9.85
CA GLU A 528 18.38 18.57 -11.05
C GLU A 528 17.85 17.16 -10.80
N GLY A 529 17.84 16.32 -11.83
CA GLY A 529 17.52 14.92 -11.67
C GLY A 529 18.03 14.08 -12.82
N TYR A 530 18.13 12.77 -12.60
CA TYR A 530 18.59 11.82 -13.61
C TYR A 530 17.93 10.45 -13.43
N ALA A 531 17.82 9.69 -14.51
CA ALA A 531 17.56 8.26 -14.45
C ALA A 531 18.90 7.54 -14.23
N LEU A 532 18.99 6.75 -13.17
CA LEU A 532 20.17 5.98 -12.79
C LEU A 532 20.00 4.52 -13.23
N VAL A 533 21.08 3.92 -13.70
CA VAL A 533 21.17 2.49 -14.01
C VAL A 533 22.35 1.90 -13.24
N LEU A 534 22.05 0.95 -12.35
CA LEU A 534 23.03 0.18 -11.59
C LEU A 534 23.15 -1.23 -12.16
N ASP A 535 24.35 -1.81 -12.13
CA ASP A 535 24.56 -3.23 -12.41
C ASP A 535 23.86 -4.08 -11.33
N GLY A 536 23.09 -5.08 -11.74
CA GLY A 536 22.32 -5.91 -10.81
C GLY A 536 23.20 -6.70 -9.84
N VAL A 537 24.41 -7.11 -10.23
CA VAL A 537 25.31 -7.96 -9.45
C VAL A 537 26.21 -7.13 -8.54
N THR A 538 26.98 -6.21 -9.11
CA THR A 538 27.94 -5.37 -8.37
C THR A 538 27.22 -4.29 -7.58
N PHE A 539 26.06 -3.82 -8.06
CA PHE A 539 25.31 -2.66 -7.56
C PHE A 539 26.07 -1.33 -7.71
N GLU A 540 27.03 -1.31 -8.64
CA GLU A 540 27.76 -0.11 -9.05
C GLU A 540 27.03 0.58 -10.19
N GLU A 541 27.21 1.89 -10.29
CA GLU A 541 26.63 2.68 -11.37
C GLU A 541 27.30 2.37 -12.70
N ILE A 542 26.47 2.09 -13.72
CA ILE A 542 26.94 1.85 -15.09
C ILE A 542 26.55 2.97 -16.05
N ALA A 543 25.44 3.66 -15.79
CA ALA A 543 25.02 4.83 -16.55
C ALA A 543 24.07 5.73 -15.76
N ARG A 544 24.05 7.01 -16.13
CA ARG A 544 22.99 7.96 -15.76
C ARG A 544 22.54 8.77 -16.96
N ALA A 545 21.25 9.10 -17.02
CA ALA A 545 20.64 9.90 -18.08
C ALA A 545 20.01 11.16 -17.48
N LYS A 546 20.56 12.33 -17.80
CA LYS A 546 20.20 13.62 -17.17
C LYS A 546 18.88 14.16 -17.73
N PHE A 547 17.94 14.47 -16.84
CA PHE A 547 16.74 15.23 -17.17
C PHE A 547 17.09 16.71 -17.38
N PRO A 548 16.32 17.46 -18.19
CA PRO A 548 16.55 18.90 -18.40
C PRO A 548 16.27 19.75 -17.14
N TYR A 549 15.57 19.19 -16.16
CA TYR A 549 15.26 19.79 -14.87
C TYR A 549 14.91 18.68 -13.89
N GLY A 550 14.98 18.97 -12.59
CA GLY A 550 14.57 18.03 -11.55
C GLY A 550 13.08 17.69 -11.65
N LEU A 551 12.79 16.40 -11.44
CA LEU A 551 11.43 15.88 -11.38
C LEU A 551 11.03 15.65 -9.92
N PRO A 552 9.74 15.69 -9.61
CA PRO A 552 9.29 15.38 -8.27
C PRO A 552 9.45 13.90 -7.92
N TYR A 553 9.43 13.62 -6.62
CA TYR A 553 9.50 12.26 -6.09
C TYR A 553 8.35 11.40 -6.63
N GLY A 554 8.62 10.11 -6.85
CA GLY A 554 7.59 9.16 -7.24
C GLY A 554 7.60 7.93 -6.39
N LEU A 555 6.47 7.24 -6.46
CA LEU A 555 6.23 6.06 -5.66
C LEU A 555 6.69 4.84 -6.47
N HIS A 556 5.79 4.20 -7.21
CA HIS A 556 6.10 2.91 -7.81
C HIS A 556 6.33 2.97 -9.32
N GLY A 557 7.09 2.00 -9.81
CA GLY A 557 7.34 1.83 -11.23
C GLY A 557 6.96 0.47 -11.80
N CYS A 558 6.94 0.39 -13.13
CA CYS A 558 6.82 -0.86 -13.87
C CYS A 558 7.68 -0.84 -15.14
N TRP A 559 7.95 -2.02 -15.68
CA TRP A 559 8.67 -2.21 -16.93
C TRP A 559 7.74 -2.69 -18.04
N VAL A 560 7.85 -2.07 -19.21
CA VAL A 560 7.14 -2.44 -20.43
C VAL A 560 8.20 -2.81 -21.48
N PRO A 561 8.44 -4.10 -21.76
CA PRO A 561 9.42 -4.50 -22.76
C PRO A 561 8.99 -4.08 -24.17
N ASN A 562 9.95 -3.72 -25.03
CA ASN A 562 9.67 -3.55 -26.46
C ASN A 562 9.34 -4.90 -27.11
N LYS A 563 8.44 -4.87 -28.10
CA LYS A 563 8.01 -6.06 -28.85
C LYS A 563 9.04 -6.50 -29.89
#